data_AF-D4DFX8-F1
#
_entry.id   AF-D4DFX8-F1
#
_cell.length_a   1.000
_cell.length_b   1.000
_cell.length_c   1.000
_cell.angle_alpha   90.00
_cell.angle_beta   90.00
_cell.angle_gamma   90.00
#
_symmetry.space_group_name_H-M   'P 1'
#
loop_
_entity.id
_entity.type
_entity.pdbx_description
1 polymer ?
#
loop_
_entity_poly.entity_id
_entity_poly.type
_entity_poly.pdbx_seq_one_letter_code
_entity_poly.pdbx_strand_id
1 'polypeptide(L)'
;MSKTHGISANIYGRGDRSLGDRPCHVGLAVYEIGSDICEMHHIRCPQDDQYIYDPRTQPLEDSVLRGRCELTQLSNPEKQQVSQILEKFGLDSTNIPEVGVGNCQDWLAGAVKELERHGILPDGEGSYWRNMINLTSDQMKKRCEDDGKQWIDGPGQIPFSGVPDARYSDREERNVGKLAHGSIIEGKLESLFASKSGPGSSAYEDNDPQRLYVSSPFFSQTKRED
;
A
#
# COMPACT_ATOMS: atom_id res chain seq x y z
N MET A 1 4.66 15.23 -26.55
CA MET A 1 3.32 14.77 -26.12
C MET A 1 3.07 15.32 -24.73
N SER A 2 1.82 15.66 -24.38
CA SER A 2 1.49 16.11 -23.01
C SER A 2 1.70 14.97 -22.02
N LYS A 3 2.34 15.27 -20.89
CA LYS A 3 2.45 14.34 -19.78
C LYS A 3 1.24 14.52 -18.88
N THR A 4 0.39 13.50 -18.83
CA THR A 4 -0.91 13.50 -18.15
C THR A 4 -0.97 12.47 -17.03
N HIS A 5 0.05 11.61 -16.92
CA HIS A 5 0.10 10.53 -15.95
C HIS A 5 1.39 10.64 -15.11
N GLY A 6 1.36 10.06 -13.91
CA GLY A 6 2.50 9.90 -13.04
C GLY A 6 2.77 8.42 -12.74
N ILE A 7 4.01 8.11 -12.42
CA ILE A 7 4.38 6.89 -11.73
C ILE A 7 5.20 7.22 -10.49
N SER A 8 4.85 6.61 -9.37
CA SER A 8 5.49 6.81 -8.08
C SER A 8 5.72 5.48 -7.36
N ALA A 9 6.70 5.45 -6.49
CA ALA A 9 6.84 4.39 -5.50
C ALA A 9 6.11 4.80 -4.23
N ASN A 10 5.11 4.03 -3.82
CA ASN A 10 4.30 4.25 -2.63
C ASN A 10 4.83 3.42 -1.47
N ILE A 11 4.96 4.03 -0.29
CA ILE A 11 5.50 3.41 0.93
C ILE A 11 4.41 3.38 2.00
N TYR A 12 4.18 2.21 2.57
CA TYR A 12 3.14 1.94 3.57
C TYR A 12 3.76 1.37 4.85
N GLY A 13 3.25 1.84 5.99
CA GLY A 13 3.76 1.44 7.30
C GLY A 13 5.17 1.98 7.62
N ARG A 14 5.50 1.99 8.91
CA ARG A 14 6.75 2.59 9.43
C ARG A 14 8.01 1.89 8.94
N GLY A 15 8.06 0.56 9.04
CA GLY A 15 9.24 -0.22 8.73
C GLY A 15 10.30 -0.25 9.84
N ASP A 16 10.00 0.24 11.05
CA ASP A 16 10.99 0.38 12.13
C ASP A 16 11.12 -0.89 12.99
N ARG A 17 12.15 -1.68 12.69
CA ARG A 17 12.47 -2.91 13.43
C ARG A 17 12.78 -2.67 14.91
N SER A 18 13.25 -1.48 15.30
CA SER A 18 13.53 -1.17 16.71
C SER A 18 12.24 -1.10 17.55
N LEU A 19 11.11 -0.87 16.89
CA LEU A 19 9.77 -0.87 17.47
C LEU A 19 9.04 -2.20 17.28
N GLY A 20 9.71 -3.20 16.70
CA GLY A 20 9.12 -4.50 16.38
C GLY A 20 8.31 -4.51 15.08
N ASP A 21 8.39 -3.46 14.25
CA ASP A 21 7.70 -3.43 12.97
C ASP A 21 8.38 -4.37 11.95
N ARG A 22 7.57 -4.96 11.06
CA ARG A 22 8.06 -5.57 9.81
C ARG A 22 8.58 -4.47 8.86
N PRO A 23 9.41 -4.80 7.85
CA PRO A 23 9.78 -3.85 6.79
C PRO A 23 8.56 -3.13 6.23
N CYS A 24 8.71 -1.86 5.84
CA CYS A 24 7.61 -1.12 5.22
C CYS A 24 7.19 -1.81 3.92
N HIS A 25 5.88 -1.84 3.67
CA HIS A 25 5.35 -2.37 2.42
C HIS A 25 5.48 -1.33 1.32
N VAL A 26 5.78 -1.76 0.10
CA VAL A 26 5.98 -0.85 -1.04
C VAL A 26 5.29 -1.35 -2.31
N GLY A 27 5.00 -0.43 -3.22
CA GLY A 27 4.44 -0.72 -4.54
C GLY A 27 4.64 0.42 -5.53
N LEU A 28 4.45 0.15 -6.81
CA LEU A 28 4.43 1.17 -7.86
C LEU A 28 3.00 1.59 -8.15
N ALA A 29 2.71 2.88 -8.04
CA ALA A 29 1.43 3.47 -8.40
C ALA A 29 1.55 4.17 -9.76
N VAL A 30 0.69 3.80 -10.71
CA VAL A 30 0.51 4.49 -12.00
C VAL A 30 -0.84 5.19 -11.97
N TYR A 31 -0.87 6.49 -12.26
CA TYR A 31 -2.09 7.29 -12.06
C TYR A 31 -2.20 8.45 -13.06
N GLU A 32 -3.41 8.93 -13.30
CA GLU A 32 -3.66 10.17 -14.03
C GLU A 32 -3.47 11.37 -13.10
N ILE A 33 -2.81 12.42 -13.55
CA ILE A 33 -2.54 13.62 -12.74
C ILE A 33 -3.87 14.29 -12.36
N GLY A 34 -4.13 14.39 -11.05
CA GLY A 34 -5.38 14.91 -10.50
C GLY A 34 -6.42 13.85 -10.16
N SER A 35 -6.16 12.58 -10.46
CA SER A 35 -6.97 11.44 -10.03
C SER A 35 -6.79 11.13 -8.55
N ASP A 36 -7.85 10.66 -7.90
CA ASP A 36 -7.84 10.12 -6.53
C ASP A 36 -7.59 8.60 -6.49
N ILE A 37 -7.58 7.94 -7.65
CA ILE A 37 -7.32 6.50 -7.82
C ILE A 37 -6.03 6.25 -8.63
N CYS A 38 -5.39 5.11 -8.37
CA CYS A 38 -4.22 4.63 -9.09
C CYS A 38 -4.31 3.13 -9.40
N GLU A 39 -3.60 2.72 -10.46
CA GLU A 39 -3.22 1.32 -10.71
C GLU A 39 -2.00 1.00 -9.85
N MET A 40 -2.19 0.17 -8.83
CA MET A 40 -1.14 -0.29 -7.93
C MET A 40 -0.57 -1.60 -8.41
N HIS A 41 0.74 -1.66 -8.56
CA HIS A 41 1.53 -2.85 -8.87
C HIS A 41 2.41 -3.18 -7.67
N HIS A 42 2.11 -4.27 -6.98
CA HIS A 42 2.91 -4.72 -5.83
C HIS A 42 2.84 -6.23 -5.64
N ILE A 43 3.67 -6.74 -4.72
CA ILE A 43 3.57 -8.12 -4.23
C ILE A 43 3.14 -8.13 -2.77
N ARG A 44 2.32 -9.10 -2.36
CA ARG A 44 1.87 -9.28 -0.97
C ARG A 44 2.20 -10.68 -0.48
N CYS A 45 2.38 -10.86 0.83
CA CYS A 45 2.52 -12.17 1.46
C CYS A 45 1.37 -12.36 2.46
N PRO A 46 0.16 -12.73 2.01
CA PRO A 46 -1.02 -12.69 2.87
C PRO A 46 -1.00 -13.75 3.99
N GLN A 47 -0.42 -14.92 3.74
CA GLN A 47 -0.32 -16.02 4.70
C GLN A 47 1.09 -16.20 5.28
N ASP A 48 1.99 -15.23 5.09
CA ASP A 48 3.38 -15.26 5.58
C ASP A 48 4.23 -16.45 5.06
N ASP A 49 3.80 -17.13 4.00
CA ASP A 49 4.46 -18.30 3.40
C ASP A 49 4.89 -18.10 1.94
N GLN A 50 4.17 -17.27 1.18
CA GLN A 50 4.45 -16.99 -0.22
C GLN A 50 4.08 -15.56 -0.62
N TYR A 51 4.96 -14.92 -1.38
CA TYR A 51 4.64 -13.67 -2.08
C TYR A 51 3.82 -13.93 -3.34
N ILE A 52 2.80 -13.11 -3.57
CA ILE A 52 1.98 -13.11 -4.79
C ILE A 52 1.98 -11.70 -5.39
N TYR A 53 2.01 -11.62 -6.72
CA TYR A 53 1.77 -10.38 -7.43
C TYR A 53 0.27 -10.08 -7.44
N ASP A 54 -0.08 -8.86 -7.02
CA ASP A 54 -1.47 -8.45 -6.80
C ASP A 54 -1.70 -7.04 -7.37
N PRO A 55 -1.84 -6.91 -8.70
CA PRO A 55 -2.19 -5.65 -9.32
C PRO A 55 -3.63 -5.28 -9.00
N ARG A 56 -3.88 -4.04 -8.60
CA ARG A 56 -5.22 -3.58 -8.23
C ARG A 56 -5.41 -2.08 -8.41
N THR A 57 -6.64 -1.67 -8.67
CA THR A 57 -7.03 -0.27 -8.53
C THR A 57 -7.30 0.05 -7.06
N GLN A 58 -6.77 1.16 -6.57
CA GLN A 58 -6.97 1.61 -5.19
C GLN A 58 -6.84 3.14 -5.08
N PRO A 59 -7.23 3.75 -3.95
CA PRO A 59 -6.97 5.17 -3.71
C PRO A 59 -5.47 5.49 -3.81
N LEU A 60 -5.15 6.62 -4.44
CA LEU A 60 -3.79 7.15 -4.52
C LEU A 60 -3.32 7.62 -3.13
N GLU A 61 -4.23 8.23 -2.36
CA GLU A 61 -4.00 8.68 -0.97
C GLU A 61 -4.68 7.73 0.03
N ASP A 62 -4.11 6.53 0.21
CA ASP A 62 -4.61 5.56 1.18
C ASP A 62 -4.31 6.00 2.62
N SER A 63 -5.25 5.78 3.55
CA SER A 63 -5.11 6.09 4.99
C SER A 63 -3.84 5.56 5.66
N VAL A 64 -3.27 4.45 5.18
CA VAL A 64 -2.04 3.85 5.73
C VAL A 64 -0.79 4.17 4.90
N LEU A 65 -0.92 4.96 3.83
CA LEU A 65 0.19 5.47 3.03
C LEU A 65 1.02 6.43 3.86
N ARG A 66 2.30 6.13 4.04
CA ARG A 66 3.25 7.05 4.69
C ARG A 66 3.70 8.14 3.74
N GLY A 67 3.81 7.82 2.46
CA GLY A 67 4.07 8.78 1.41
C GLY A 67 4.50 8.08 0.14
N ARG A 68 4.80 8.87 -0.87
CA ARG A 68 5.28 8.39 -2.15
C ARG A 68 6.42 9.23 -2.68
N CYS A 69 7.33 8.58 -3.40
CA CYS A 69 8.42 9.22 -4.11
C CYS A 69 8.11 9.16 -5.61
N GLU A 70 7.90 10.32 -6.22
CA GLU A 70 7.62 10.42 -7.65
C GLU A 70 8.82 9.98 -8.47
N LEU A 71 8.60 9.12 -9.46
CA LEU A 71 9.66 8.59 -10.32
C LEU A 71 9.75 9.39 -11.62
N THR A 72 8.62 9.56 -12.31
CA THR A 72 8.54 10.37 -13.52
C THR A 72 7.08 10.65 -13.90
N GLN A 73 6.90 11.60 -14.82
CA GLN A 73 5.62 11.82 -15.49
C GLN A 73 5.64 11.17 -16.87
N LEU A 74 4.48 10.65 -17.27
CA LEU A 74 4.25 9.82 -18.45
C LEU A 74 3.22 10.47 -19.38
N SER A 75 3.42 10.29 -20.68
CA SER A 75 2.38 10.45 -21.70
C SER A 75 1.46 9.22 -21.73
N ASN A 76 0.30 9.31 -22.38
CA ASN A 76 -0.63 8.17 -22.50
C ASN A 76 0.02 6.90 -23.09
N PRO A 77 0.82 6.97 -24.18
CA PRO A 77 1.51 5.79 -24.70
C PRO A 77 2.53 5.20 -23.71
N GLU A 78 3.30 6.05 -23.03
CA GLU A 78 4.25 5.60 -22.00
C GLU A 78 3.52 4.94 -20.83
N LYS A 79 2.37 5.47 -20.39
CA LYS A 79 1.54 4.84 -19.36
C LYS A 79 1.11 3.43 -19.77
N GLN A 80 0.63 3.25 -20.99
CA GLN A 80 0.23 1.91 -21.49
C GLN A 80 1.41 0.95 -21.52
N GLN A 81 2.58 1.43 -21.97
CA GLN A 81 3.81 0.64 -21.99
C GLN A 81 4.25 0.25 -20.56
N VAL A 82 4.21 1.18 -19.62
CA VAL A 82 4.52 0.94 -18.20
C VAL A 82 3.62 -0.14 -17.61
N SER A 83 2.29 -0.02 -17.75
CA SER A 83 1.35 -1.02 -17.22
C SER A 83 1.66 -2.42 -17.78
N GLN A 84 1.97 -2.53 -19.07
CA GLN A 84 2.32 -3.81 -19.71
C GLN A 84 3.66 -4.39 -19.20
N ILE A 85 4.68 -3.54 -19.01
CA ILE A 85 5.98 -3.98 -18.48
C ILE A 85 5.81 -4.49 -17.05
N LEU A 86 5.11 -3.73 -16.19
CA LEU A 86 4.90 -4.10 -14.80
C LEU A 86 4.05 -5.36 -14.65
N GLU A 87 3.01 -5.50 -15.45
CA GLU A 87 2.19 -6.71 -15.48
C GLU A 87 3.01 -7.94 -15.89
N LYS A 88 3.78 -7.84 -16.98
CA LYS A 88 4.66 -8.94 -17.41
C LYS A 88 5.72 -9.28 -16.35
N PHE A 89 6.34 -8.27 -15.74
CA PHE A 89 7.35 -8.45 -14.71
C PHE A 89 6.77 -9.13 -13.46
N GLY A 90 5.60 -8.68 -13.01
CA GLY A 90 4.92 -9.21 -11.83
C GLY A 90 4.32 -10.60 -12.01
N LEU A 91 3.84 -10.94 -13.20
CA LEU A 91 3.31 -12.29 -13.49
C LEU A 91 4.40 -13.36 -13.66
N ASP A 92 5.65 -12.96 -13.88
CA ASP A 92 6.78 -13.88 -13.93
C ASP A 92 7.23 -14.26 -12.50
N SER A 93 6.97 -15.52 -12.13
CA SER A 93 7.28 -16.04 -10.80
C SER A 93 8.76 -16.00 -10.44
N THR A 94 9.67 -15.93 -11.43
CA THR A 94 11.11 -15.81 -11.17
C THR A 94 11.50 -14.44 -10.63
N ASN A 95 10.65 -13.42 -10.82
CA ASN A 95 10.85 -12.09 -10.26
C ASN A 95 10.22 -11.94 -8.86
N ILE A 96 9.44 -12.93 -8.40
CA ILE A 96 8.80 -12.92 -7.09
C ILE A 96 9.80 -13.46 -6.05
N PRO A 97 10.18 -12.68 -5.03
CA PRO A 97 11.12 -13.12 -4.01
C PRO A 97 10.59 -14.31 -3.21
N GLU A 98 11.50 -15.19 -2.81
CA GLU A 98 11.21 -16.22 -1.82
C GLU A 98 11.15 -15.63 -0.42
N VAL A 99 10.19 -16.08 0.39
CA VAL A 99 10.04 -15.65 1.78
C VAL A 99 11.30 -15.99 2.58
N GLY A 100 11.84 -15.00 3.30
CA GLY A 100 13.09 -15.13 4.05
C GLY A 100 14.36 -14.85 3.24
N VAL A 101 14.27 -14.79 1.91
CA VAL A 101 15.38 -14.37 1.02
C VAL A 101 15.24 -12.90 0.63
N GLY A 102 14.03 -12.49 0.22
CA GLY A 102 13.70 -11.11 -0.15
C GLY A 102 12.28 -10.73 0.23
N ASN A 103 11.87 -9.51 -0.12
CA ASN A 103 10.56 -8.97 0.20
C ASN A 103 10.02 -7.99 -0.88
N CYS A 104 8.91 -7.32 -0.61
CA CYS A 104 8.29 -6.36 -1.54
C CYS A 104 9.23 -5.22 -2.00
N GLN A 105 10.22 -4.84 -1.19
CA GLN A 105 11.20 -3.81 -1.54
C GLN A 105 12.21 -4.32 -2.57
N ASP A 106 12.60 -5.60 -2.50
CA ASP A 106 13.41 -6.25 -3.53
C ASP A 106 12.67 -6.29 -4.86
N TRP A 107 11.37 -6.66 -4.82
CA TRP A 107 10.53 -6.68 -6.01
C TRP A 107 10.37 -5.29 -6.63
N LEU A 108 10.12 -4.25 -5.80
CA LEU A 108 10.04 -2.87 -6.27
C LEU A 108 11.34 -2.44 -6.97
N ALA A 109 12.50 -2.71 -6.38
CA ALA A 109 13.79 -2.40 -6.99
C ALA A 109 14.01 -3.15 -8.32
N GLY A 110 13.56 -4.40 -8.41
CA GLY A 110 13.55 -5.18 -9.64
C GLY A 110 12.65 -4.58 -10.73
N ALA A 111 11.41 -4.23 -10.38
CA ALA A 111 10.44 -3.64 -11.29
C ALA A 111 10.91 -2.26 -11.80
N VAL A 112 11.47 -1.42 -10.93
CA VAL A 112 12.08 -0.15 -11.31
C VAL A 112 13.26 -0.36 -12.26
N LYS A 113 14.12 -1.36 -11.98
CA LYS A 113 15.23 -1.70 -12.89
C LYS A 113 14.73 -2.16 -14.25
N GLU A 114 13.61 -2.88 -14.31
CA GLU A 114 13.01 -3.26 -15.58
C GLU A 114 12.49 -2.02 -16.33
N LEU A 115 11.77 -1.11 -15.68
CA LEU A 115 11.36 0.16 -16.30
C LEU A 115 12.54 0.99 -16.83
N GLU A 116 13.66 1.03 -16.11
CA GLU A 116 14.93 1.63 -16.56
C GLU A 116 15.44 0.97 -17.84
N ARG A 117 15.43 -0.37 -17.94
CA ARG A 117 15.88 -1.10 -19.14
C ARG A 117 15.05 -0.81 -20.40
N HIS A 118 13.78 -0.43 -20.23
CA HIS A 118 12.90 -0.02 -21.32
C HIS A 118 12.97 1.49 -21.62
N GLY A 119 13.85 2.23 -20.94
CA GLY A 119 14.04 3.67 -21.15
C GLY A 119 12.93 4.56 -20.60
N ILE A 120 12.05 4.02 -19.75
CA ILE A 120 10.99 4.81 -19.09
C ILE A 120 11.58 5.66 -17.96
N LEU A 121 12.52 5.08 -17.21
CA LEU A 121 13.19 5.71 -16.08
C LEU A 121 14.66 5.98 -16.42
N PRO A 122 15.27 7.03 -15.83
CA PRO A 122 16.67 7.33 -16.07
C PRO A 122 17.59 6.22 -15.54
N ASP A 123 18.77 6.12 -16.16
CA ASP A 123 19.81 5.18 -15.76
C ASP A 123 20.16 5.35 -14.27
N GLY A 124 20.27 4.22 -13.56
CA GLY A 124 20.62 4.18 -12.14
C GLY A 124 19.43 4.13 -11.17
N GLU A 125 18.18 4.34 -11.60
CA GLU A 125 17.01 4.25 -10.72
C GLU A 125 16.88 2.88 -10.05
N GLY A 126 17.09 1.77 -10.78
CA GLY A 126 17.01 0.44 -10.19
C GLY A 126 18.06 0.22 -9.10
N SER A 127 19.25 0.81 -9.24
CA SER A 127 20.30 0.74 -8.22
C SER A 127 19.99 1.65 -7.03
N TYR A 128 19.40 2.82 -7.29
CA TYR A 128 18.91 3.73 -6.26
C TYR A 128 17.91 3.02 -5.34
N TRP A 129 16.87 2.40 -5.89
CA TRP A 129 15.86 1.67 -5.12
C TRP A 129 16.39 0.41 -4.46
N ARG A 130 17.34 -0.30 -5.09
CA ARG A 130 18.04 -1.42 -4.44
C ARG A 130 18.77 -0.99 -3.17
N ASN A 131 19.34 0.21 -3.16
CA ASN A 131 20.00 0.77 -1.98
C ASN A 131 19.02 1.30 -0.92
N MET A 132 17.71 1.26 -1.17
CA MET A 132 16.66 1.60 -0.20
C MET A 132 16.09 0.41 0.55
N ILE A 133 16.47 -0.82 0.17
CA ILE A 133 15.99 -2.03 0.82
C ILE A 133 16.39 -2.02 2.31
N ASN A 134 15.45 -2.43 3.16
CA ASN A 134 15.48 -2.42 4.62
C ASN A 134 15.51 -1.03 5.29
N LEU A 135 15.38 0.06 4.53
CA LEU A 135 15.18 1.38 5.14
C LEU A 135 13.76 1.49 5.70
N THR A 136 13.62 2.29 6.76
CA THR A 136 12.31 2.74 7.26
C THR A 136 11.67 3.72 6.29
N SER A 137 10.35 3.91 6.40
CA SER A 137 9.63 4.93 5.62
C SER A 137 10.22 6.34 5.79
N ASP A 138 10.63 6.71 7.02
CA ASP A 138 11.23 8.02 7.31
C ASP A 138 12.63 8.15 6.69
N GLN A 139 13.42 7.08 6.68
CA GLN A 139 14.73 7.05 6.00
C GLN A 139 14.58 7.11 4.47
N MET A 140 13.58 6.41 3.90
CA MET A 140 13.27 6.49 2.47
C MET A 140 12.83 7.90 2.08
N LYS A 141 11.94 8.52 2.86
CA LYS A 141 11.52 9.92 2.69
C LYS A 141 12.74 10.84 2.67
N LYS A 142 13.53 10.80 3.75
CA LYS A 142 14.70 11.66 3.90
C LYS A 142 15.66 11.51 2.73
N ARG A 143 15.90 10.28 2.26
CA ARG A 143 16.78 10.03 1.12
C ARG A 143 16.20 10.55 -0.20
N CYS A 144 14.91 10.36 -0.46
CA CYS A 144 14.26 10.97 -1.62
C CYS A 144 14.41 12.50 -1.60
N GLU A 145 14.21 13.14 -0.46
CA GLU A 145 14.35 14.60 -0.32
C GLU A 145 15.82 15.06 -0.47
N ASP A 146 16.76 14.39 0.20
CA ASP A 146 18.20 14.71 0.17
C ASP A 146 18.78 14.56 -1.25
N ASP A 147 18.29 13.58 -2.02
CA ASP A 147 18.70 13.32 -3.42
C ASP A 147 17.87 14.13 -4.45
N GLY A 148 17.05 15.09 -3.99
CA GLY A 148 16.30 16.03 -4.84
C GLY A 148 15.11 15.42 -5.59
N LYS A 149 14.64 14.24 -5.19
CA LYS A 149 13.41 13.64 -5.72
C LYS A 149 12.19 14.26 -5.07
N GLN A 150 11.07 14.24 -5.79
CA GLN A 150 9.82 14.76 -5.28
C GLN A 150 9.15 13.72 -4.37
N TRP A 151 9.12 14.02 -3.07
CA TRP A 151 8.37 13.27 -2.08
C TRP A 151 7.01 13.94 -1.80
N ILE A 152 5.96 13.14 -1.64
CA ILE A 152 4.63 13.60 -1.23
C ILE A 152 4.21 12.81 0.02
N ASP A 153 3.90 13.54 1.08
CA ASP A 153 3.47 12.95 2.35
C ASP A 153 2.07 12.35 2.24
N GLY A 154 1.92 11.13 2.74
CA GLY A 154 0.63 10.45 2.79
C GLY A 154 -0.09 10.70 4.12
N PRO A 155 -1.41 10.44 4.18
CA PRO A 155 -2.22 10.67 5.38
C PRO A 155 -1.85 9.73 6.54
N GLY A 156 -1.17 8.61 6.27
CA GLY A 156 -0.69 7.68 7.29
C GLY A 156 0.45 8.24 8.16
N GLN A 157 0.91 9.48 7.92
CA GLN A 157 1.82 10.20 8.82
C GLN A 157 1.12 10.88 10.00
N ILE A 158 -0.22 10.95 10.03
CA ILE A 158 -0.94 11.63 11.12
C ILE A 158 -0.50 11.01 12.45
N PRO A 159 0.20 11.78 13.32
CA PRO A 159 0.61 11.27 14.61
C PRO A 159 -0.64 11.01 15.43
N PHE A 160 -0.80 9.78 15.91
CA PHE A 160 -1.81 9.49 16.92
C PHE A 160 -1.53 10.35 18.16
N SER A 161 -2.41 11.30 18.44
CA SER A 161 -2.36 12.09 19.66
C SER A 161 -3.17 11.40 20.75
N GLY A 162 -2.51 10.77 21.72
CA GLY A 162 -3.18 10.14 22.85
C GLY A 162 -2.32 9.07 23.52
N VAL A 163 -2.79 8.55 24.65
CA VAL A 163 -2.29 7.30 25.22
C VAL A 163 -3.02 6.17 24.50
N PRO A 164 -2.33 5.26 23.79
CA PRO A 164 -2.96 4.07 23.23
C PRO A 164 -3.70 3.34 24.35
N ASP A 165 -4.98 3.10 24.14
CA ASP A 165 -5.88 2.45 25.10
C ASP A 165 -5.61 0.94 25.22
N ALA A 166 -4.96 0.35 24.22
CA ALA A 166 -4.38 -0.99 24.24
C ALA A 166 -3.11 -1.11 23.37
N ARG A 167 -2.19 -1.97 23.79
CA ARG A 167 -1.01 -2.41 23.02
C ARG A 167 -1.10 -3.92 22.79
N TYR A 168 -0.48 -4.39 21.71
CA TYR A 168 -0.48 -5.82 21.36
C TYR A 168 0.08 -6.73 22.47
N SER A 169 1.03 -6.23 23.26
CA SER A 169 1.62 -6.96 24.40
C SER A 169 0.82 -6.83 25.70
N ASP A 170 -0.23 -6.02 25.72
CA ASP A 170 -1.07 -5.90 26.91
C ASP A 170 -1.85 -7.20 27.08
N ARG A 171 -1.57 -7.89 28.19
CA ARG A 171 -2.28 -9.12 28.60
C ARG A 171 -3.39 -8.83 29.60
N GLU A 172 -3.63 -7.56 29.90
CA GLU A 172 -4.69 -7.14 30.79
C GLU A 172 -6.01 -7.06 30.03
N GLU A 173 -6.99 -7.89 30.40
CA GLU A 173 -8.39 -7.66 30.02
C GLU A 173 -8.87 -6.39 30.71
N ARG A 174 -8.83 -5.28 29.98
CA ARG A 174 -9.47 -4.03 30.40
C ARG A 174 -10.85 -3.97 29.74
N ASN A 175 -11.84 -3.50 30.49
CA ASN A 175 -13.09 -3.02 29.89
C ASN A 175 -12.74 -1.79 29.04
N VAL A 176 -12.40 -2.01 27.76
CA VAL A 176 -12.23 -0.96 26.77
C VAL A 176 -13.52 -0.15 26.75
N GLY A 177 -13.39 1.17 26.97
CA GLY A 177 -14.50 2.08 27.17
C GLY A 177 -15.60 1.87 26.13
N LYS A 178 -16.85 1.85 26.62
CA LYS A 178 -18.06 1.54 25.87
C LYS A 178 -18.05 2.20 24.47
N LEU A 179 -18.04 1.37 23.43
CA LEU A 179 -18.56 1.74 22.09
C LEU A 179 -20.05 2.09 22.13
N ALA A 180 -20.73 1.84 23.24
CA ALA A 180 -22.11 2.22 23.45
C ALA A 180 -22.21 3.69 23.88
N HIS A 181 -23.28 4.37 23.48
CA HIS A 181 -23.75 5.70 23.92
C HIS A 181 -23.27 6.94 23.13
N GLY A 182 -22.54 6.79 22.03
CA GLY A 182 -22.40 7.87 21.06
C GLY A 182 -23.61 7.86 20.11
N SER A 183 -24.54 8.82 20.23
CA SER A 183 -25.72 8.93 19.35
C SER A 183 -25.37 8.92 17.85
N ILE A 184 -24.17 9.37 17.53
CA ILE A 184 -23.60 9.39 16.17
C ILE A 184 -23.25 7.96 15.68
N ILE A 185 -22.78 7.08 16.57
CA ILE A 185 -22.41 5.69 16.24
C ILE A 185 -23.66 4.83 16.15
N GLU A 186 -24.63 5.02 17.05
CA GLU A 186 -25.93 4.32 16.99
C GLU A 186 -26.68 4.66 15.69
N GLY A 187 -26.75 5.94 15.31
CA GLY A 187 -27.39 6.34 14.04
C GLY A 187 -26.70 5.76 12.79
N LYS A 188 -25.37 5.62 12.81
CA LYS A 188 -24.62 4.99 11.71
C LYS A 188 -24.76 3.46 11.69
N LEU A 189 -24.81 2.81 12.85
CA LEU A 189 -25.05 1.37 12.94
C LEU A 189 -26.47 1.02 12.49
N GLU A 190 -27.48 1.79 12.89
CA GLU A 190 -28.85 1.59 12.44
C GLU A 190 -28.98 1.71 10.91
N SER A 191 -28.28 2.67 10.28
CA SER A 191 -28.27 2.80 8.82
C SER A 191 -27.63 1.60 8.11
N LEU A 192 -26.66 0.93 8.74
CA LEU A 192 -26.02 -0.28 8.21
C LEU A 192 -26.89 -1.53 8.35
N PHE A 193 -27.75 -1.59 9.37
CA PHE A 193 -28.66 -2.73 9.57
C PHE A 193 -30.01 -2.55 8.87
N ALA A 194 -30.48 -1.31 8.69
CA ALA A 194 -31.71 -1.02 7.95
C ALA A 194 -31.60 -1.35 6.46
N SER A 195 -30.41 -1.26 5.87
CA SER A 195 -30.17 -1.58 4.44
C SER A 195 -30.24 -3.07 4.10
N LYS A 196 -30.33 -3.97 5.09
CA LYS A 196 -30.37 -5.43 4.90
C LYS A 196 -31.76 -6.07 4.97
N SER A 197 -32.83 -5.29 5.16
CA SER A 197 -34.20 -5.83 5.27
C SER A 197 -35.07 -5.47 4.05
N GLY A 198 -34.69 -6.01 2.89
CA GLY A 198 -35.54 -6.08 1.70
C GLY A 198 -35.57 -7.52 1.16
N PRO A 199 -36.72 -8.04 0.70
CA PRO A 199 -36.84 -9.41 0.23
C PRO A 199 -36.04 -9.58 -1.08
N GLY A 200 -35.35 -10.71 -1.21
CA GLY A 200 -34.27 -10.87 -2.17
C GLY A 200 -34.62 -10.62 -3.64
N SER A 201 -33.66 -10.05 -4.36
CA SER A 201 -33.39 -10.40 -5.75
C SER A 201 -31.97 -9.98 -6.14
N SER A 202 -31.32 -10.86 -6.91
CA SER A 202 -30.36 -10.58 -8.00
C SER A 202 -29.11 -9.74 -7.74
N ALA A 203 -27.97 -10.35 -8.09
CA ALA A 203 -26.76 -9.74 -8.65
C ALA A 203 -26.84 -8.21 -8.89
N TYR A 204 -26.12 -7.46 -8.07
CA TYR A 204 -25.71 -6.09 -8.37
C TYR A 204 -24.27 -5.90 -7.92
N GLU A 205 -23.46 -5.32 -8.82
CA GLU A 205 -22.06 -4.97 -8.63
C GLU A 205 -21.88 -4.08 -7.39
N ASP A 206 -20.95 -4.48 -6.53
CA ASP A 206 -20.58 -3.83 -5.27
C ASP A 206 -19.77 -2.55 -5.58
N ASN A 207 -20.47 -1.46 -5.89
CA ASN A 207 -19.92 -0.12 -6.16
C ASN A 207 -20.14 0.84 -4.97
N ASP A 208 -19.70 0.47 -3.77
CA ASP A 208 -19.65 1.41 -2.63
C ASP A 208 -18.22 1.97 -2.42
N PRO A 209 -17.95 3.23 -2.81
CA PRO A 209 -16.65 3.87 -2.66
C PRO A 209 -16.30 4.27 -1.22
N GLN A 210 -17.19 4.08 -0.23
CA GLN A 210 -16.96 4.46 1.17
C GLN A 210 -16.75 3.29 2.13
N ARG A 211 -16.53 2.08 1.61
CA ARG A 211 -16.16 0.95 2.48
C ARG A 211 -14.85 1.26 3.20
N LEU A 212 -14.91 1.33 4.53
CA LEU A 212 -13.73 1.36 5.40
C LEU A 212 -12.96 0.04 5.21
N TYR A 213 -12.01 0.05 4.29
CA TYR A 213 -11.15 -1.08 4.00
C TYR A 213 -10.08 -1.17 5.08
N VAL A 214 -10.28 -2.05 6.05
CA VAL A 214 -9.22 -2.46 6.97
C VAL A 214 -8.44 -3.59 6.31
N SER A 215 -7.65 -3.29 5.26
CA SER A 215 -6.62 -4.21 4.80
C SER A 215 -5.35 -3.98 5.61
N SER A 216 -5.38 -4.40 6.87
CA SER A 216 -4.18 -4.44 7.68
C SER A 216 -3.39 -5.71 7.31
N PRO A 217 -2.11 -5.63 6.94
CA PRO A 217 -1.27 -6.83 6.74
C PRO A 217 -0.98 -7.57 8.07
N PHE A 218 -1.53 -7.08 9.19
CA PHE A 218 -1.28 -7.57 10.54
C PHE A 218 -2.22 -8.68 11.02
N PHE A 219 -3.27 -9.05 10.26
CA PHE A 219 -4.25 -10.05 10.70
C PHE A 219 -4.24 -11.30 9.80
N SER A 220 -3.23 -12.16 10.00
CA SER A 220 -3.30 -13.56 9.59
C SER A 220 -2.62 -14.46 10.62
N GLN A 221 -3.29 -14.67 11.75
CA GLN A 221 -3.11 -15.89 12.54
C GLN A 221 -4.49 -16.43 12.92
N THR A 222 -4.95 -17.45 12.20
CA THR A 222 -5.93 -18.39 12.72
C THR A 222 -5.21 -19.31 13.70
N LYS A 223 -5.74 -19.38 14.93
CA LYS A 223 -5.31 -20.33 15.95
C LYS A 223 -5.28 -21.74 15.36
N ARG A 224 -4.18 -22.47 15.55
CA ARG A 224 -4.24 -23.94 15.55
C ARG A 224 -4.88 -24.34 16.88
N GLU A 225 -6.01 -25.03 16.79
CA GLU A 225 -6.57 -25.77 17.92
C GLU A 225 -5.85 -27.11 17.98
N ASP A 226 -5.38 -27.47 19.18
CA ASP A 226 -4.89 -28.81 19.52
C ASP A 226 -6.06 -29.80 19.65
#